data_AF-A0A0Q6KKC9-F1
#
_entry.id   AF-A0A0Q6KKC9-F1
#
_cell.length_a   1.000
_cell.length_b   1.000
_cell.length_c   1.000
_cell.angle_alpha   90.00
_cell.angle_beta   90.00
_cell.angle_gamma   90.00
#
_symmetry.space_group_name_H-M   'P 1'
#
loop_
_entity.id
_entity.type
_entity.pdbx_description
1 polymer ?
#
loop_
_entity_poly.entity_id
_entity_poly.type
_entity_poly.pdbx_seq_one_letter_code
_entity_poly.pdbx_strand_id
1 'polypeptide(L)'
;MDERAELLAFLGSSDGFGGGGVAIETAVTHISTVLLIGARAIKLKHRLRLPYLDFTTPEQRLQACLDELRLNRRTAPSLYRAVHRITREENGRLALNGGGPLVDAVVEMVRFDERTLFDRLAREGELTLGDVELLARAIARLHGEAEPVRSEGARRMARVLAINESALQQASVFTQAEIGPVIQACRQAFETVRGRLDLRARGGFVRRCHGDLHLRNICKVDGVPTLFDCLEFSDDLATTDVLYDLAFVLMDLWRRKLPVHANTLFNRYVDETGDEAGAALLPFFMAVRAMVRAHVTAAQIGTSELSCAWIRAEARGYLELARDLLAPKVASLVAIGGYSGSGKSTVATRIAPAIGPAPGARILASDRIRKHLFGVQADTRLAGDAYAPAVSKTVYDTALACADVVLGAGHSVLCEAVFDRAAARAAVEALARRRGVAFRPLWLEAPAGLLMRRVAARRNDPSDATPEVVMAQLARPNPPHDWPRLCTTGDLDTVCAAAQIATGLEIGISLAPPCAPMRIPSRDLAPLTCASALAGAHSPHRPDTASKTVGLDGLVRAPAGPTILPLPDEPGRRLRLPH
;
A
#
# COMPACT_ATOMS: atom_id res chain seq x y z
N MET A 1 14.49 28.06 30.17
CA MET A 1 13.56 27.07 29.59
C MET A 1 14.20 26.58 28.31
N ASP A 2 14.20 25.27 28.03
CA ASP A 2 14.64 24.77 26.72
C ASP A 2 13.85 25.51 25.62
N GLU A 3 14.52 26.08 24.62
CA GLU A 3 13.91 26.85 23.52
C GLU A 3 12.77 26.05 22.86
N ARG A 4 12.95 24.73 22.76
CA ARG A 4 11.92 23.83 22.25
C ARG A 4 10.71 23.73 23.19
N ALA A 5 10.92 23.68 24.49
CA ALA A 5 9.83 23.66 25.46
C ALA A 5 9.04 24.97 25.44
N GLU A 6 9.72 26.11 25.27
CA GLU A 6 9.08 27.42 25.07
C GLU A 6 8.20 27.42 23.81
N LEU A 7 8.73 26.93 22.67
CA LEU A 7 7.98 26.82 21.42
C LEU A 7 6.74 25.93 21.55
N LEU A 8 6.88 24.74 22.15
CA LEU A 8 5.76 23.82 22.35
C LEU A 8 4.70 24.41 23.28
N ALA A 9 5.11 25.10 24.36
CA ALA A 9 4.19 25.78 25.26
C ALA A 9 3.45 26.93 24.54
N PHE A 10 4.16 27.73 23.73
CA PHE A 10 3.58 28.78 22.93
C PHE A 10 2.55 28.24 21.93
N LEU A 11 2.90 27.19 21.17
CA LEU A 11 2.00 26.57 20.19
C LEU A 11 0.72 26.01 20.84
N GLY A 12 0.82 25.50 22.07
CA GLY A 12 -0.32 25.02 22.86
C GLY A 12 -1.10 26.12 23.60
N SER A 13 -0.65 27.37 23.56
CA SER A 13 -1.31 28.51 24.21
C SER A 13 -2.40 29.13 23.32
N SER A 14 -3.23 30.02 23.89
CA SER A 14 -4.23 30.81 23.15
C SER A 14 -3.64 31.77 22.13
N ASP A 15 -2.37 32.17 22.31
CA ASP A 15 -1.66 33.04 21.38
C ASP A 15 -1.05 32.26 20.20
N GLY A 16 -1.03 30.92 20.30
CA GLY A 16 -0.60 29.99 19.26
C GLY A 16 -1.80 29.35 18.57
N PHE A 17 -1.95 28.04 18.75
CA PHE A 17 -3.06 27.25 18.17
C PHE A 17 -4.00 26.66 19.22
N GLY A 18 -3.65 26.76 20.50
CA GLY A 18 -4.43 26.24 21.62
C GLY A 18 -5.51 27.20 22.11
N GLY A 19 -6.14 26.84 23.23
CA GLY A 19 -7.22 27.59 23.85
C GLY A 19 -8.44 26.72 24.20
N GLY A 20 -9.32 27.23 25.06
CA GLY A 20 -10.63 26.61 25.33
C GLY A 20 -10.62 25.27 26.07
N GLY A 21 -9.54 24.90 26.77
CA GLY A 21 -9.45 23.66 27.54
C GLY A 21 -9.33 22.37 26.71
N VAL A 22 -9.01 22.50 25.43
CA VAL A 22 -8.84 21.35 24.52
C VAL A 22 -7.58 20.57 24.89
N ALA A 23 -7.71 19.25 25.06
CA ALA A 23 -6.57 18.38 25.32
C ALA A 23 -5.60 18.38 24.12
N ILE A 24 -4.30 18.45 24.42
CA ILE A 24 -3.22 18.43 23.42
C ILE A 24 -2.55 17.07 23.49
N GLU A 25 -2.65 16.30 22.42
CA GLU A 25 -1.87 15.07 22.25
C GLU A 25 -0.60 15.38 21.46
N THR A 26 0.48 14.65 21.73
CA THR A 26 1.77 14.87 21.07
C THR A 26 2.26 13.57 20.43
N ALA A 27 2.55 13.62 19.13
CA ALA A 27 3.25 12.57 18.41
C ALA A 27 4.67 13.03 18.08
N VAL A 28 5.67 12.19 18.31
CA VAL A 28 7.08 12.51 18.06
C VAL A 28 7.63 11.55 17.02
N THR A 29 8.22 12.11 15.97
CA THR A 29 9.01 11.38 14.98
C THR A 29 10.50 11.68 15.18
N HIS A 30 11.36 11.02 14.43
CA HIS A 30 12.81 11.24 14.49
C HIS A 30 13.26 12.66 14.08
N ILE A 31 12.42 13.42 13.35
CA ILE A 31 12.74 14.79 12.87
C ILE A 31 11.67 15.82 13.17
N SER A 32 10.56 15.46 13.81
CA SER A 32 9.43 16.37 14.04
C SER A 32 8.63 16.03 15.28
N THR A 33 7.95 17.04 15.83
CA THR A 33 6.92 16.88 16.85
C THR A 33 5.61 17.42 16.27
N VAL A 34 4.55 16.62 16.37
CA VAL A 34 3.21 16.97 15.92
C VAL A 34 2.33 17.17 17.15
N LEU A 35 1.78 18.37 17.30
CA LEU A 35 0.79 18.69 18.32
C LEU A 35 -0.61 18.52 17.72
N LEU A 36 -1.42 17.65 18.31
CA LEU A 36 -2.81 17.44 17.92
C LEU A 36 -3.71 18.26 18.83
N ILE A 37 -4.26 19.35 18.28
CA ILE A 37 -5.03 20.36 19.02
C ILE A 37 -6.42 20.46 18.37
N GLY A 38 -7.41 19.79 18.98
CA GLY A 38 -8.76 19.71 18.42
C GLY A 38 -8.73 19.11 17.01
N ALA A 39 -9.19 19.88 16.00
CA ALA A 39 -9.20 19.49 14.60
C ALA A 39 -7.89 19.78 13.84
N ARG A 40 -6.87 20.32 14.51
CA ARG A 40 -5.58 20.69 13.89
C ARG A 40 -4.47 19.74 14.30
N ALA A 41 -3.51 19.55 13.39
CA ALA A 41 -2.23 18.94 13.65
C ALA A 41 -1.13 19.94 13.27
N ILE A 42 -0.31 20.34 14.25
CA ILE A 42 0.74 21.34 14.08
C ILE A 42 2.09 20.65 14.14
N LYS A 43 2.80 20.61 13.00
CA LYS A 43 4.09 19.91 12.87
C LYS A 43 5.24 20.90 13.00
N LEU A 44 6.04 20.73 14.04
CA LEU A 44 7.28 21.45 14.32
C LEU A 44 8.49 20.56 14.01
N LYS A 45 9.46 21.07 13.23
CA LYS A 45 10.69 20.34 12.92
C LYS A 45 11.69 20.41 14.08
N HIS A 46 12.44 19.34 14.30
CA HIS A 46 13.49 19.34 15.33
C HIS A 46 14.74 20.06 14.82
N ARG A 47 15.43 20.77 15.71
CA ARG A 47 16.74 21.36 15.43
C ARG A 47 17.81 20.27 15.47
N LEU A 48 18.23 19.78 14.30
CA LEU A 48 19.22 18.70 14.18
C LEU A 48 19.95 18.76 12.83
N ARG A 49 21.03 17.98 12.72
CA ARG A 49 21.77 17.76 11.47
C ARG A 49 22.04 16.27 11.29
N LEU A 50 21.63 15.73 10.14
CA LEU A 50 21.89 14.37 9.66
C LEU A 50 22.66 14.44 8.33
N PRO A 51 23.25 13.34 7.84
CA PRO A 51 23.99 13.33 6.58
C PRO A 51 23.20 13.82 5.35
N TYR A 52 21.88 13.74 5.40
CA TYR A 52 20.95 14.08 4.31
C TYR A 52 19.97 15.21 4.68
N LEU A 53 20.12 15.82 5.86
CA LEU A 53 19.16 16.79 6.39
C LEU A 53 19.82 17.80 7.31
N ASP A 54 19.57 19.10 7.10
CA ASP A 54 20.05 20.16 7.98
C ASP A 54 18.88 21.07 8.39
N PHE A 55 18.52 21.01 9.67
CA PHE A 55 17.49 21.82 10.32
C PHE A 55 18.09 22.69 11.44
N THR A 56 19.38 22.99 11.36
CA THR A 56 20.09 23.69 12.44
C THR A 56 19.68 25.14 12.59
N THR A 57 19.25 25.81 11.51
CA THR A 57 18.76 27.21 11.54
C THR A 57 17.24 27.32 11.36
N PRO A 58 16.60 28.38 11.91
CA PRO A 58 15.18 28.64 11.69
C PRO A 58 14.79 28.78 10.21
N GLU A 59 15.65 29.37 9.39
CA GLU A 59 15.42 29.57 7.94
C GLU A 59 15.37 28.24 7.21
N GLN A 60 16.25 27.30 7.55
CA GLN A 60 16.22 25.94 7.00
C GLN A 60 14.93 25.21 7.37
N ARG A 61 14.47 25.34 8.62
CA ARG A 61 13.20 24.73 9.07
C ARG A 61 11.99 25.38 8.41
N LEU A 62 12.00 26.70 8.19
CA LEU A 62 10.97 27.40 7.42
C LEU A 62 10.91 26.90 5.97
N GLN A 63 12.06 26.80 5.29
CA GLN A 63 12.12 26.29 3.92
C GLN A 63 11.58 24.86 3.84
N ALA A 64 11.95 24.00 4.79
CA ALA A 64 11.45 22.63 4.87
C ALA A 64 9.93 22.56 5.08
N CYS A 65 9.35 23.45 5.90
CA CYS A 65 7.91 23.54 6.07
C CYS A 65 7.21 23.96 4.76
N LEU A 66 7.79 24.92 4.03
CA LEU A 66 7.27 25.37 2.73
C LEU A 66 7.34 24.25 1.68
N ASP A 67 8.43 23.50 1.64
CA ASP A 67 8.58 22.35 0.75
C ASP A 67 7.62 21.22 1.13
N GLU A 68 7.46 20.90 2.41
CA GLU A 68 6.49 19.91 2.87
C GLU A 68 5.06 20.28 2.42
N LEU A 69 4.64 21.52 2.63
CA LEU A 69 3.34 22.04 2.20
C LEU A 69 3.18 21.91 0.67
N ARG A 70 4.14 22.41 -0.10
CA ARG A 70 4.11 22.40 -1.57
C ARG A 70 4.00 20.98 -2.12
N LEU A 71 4.81 20.06 -1.58
CA LEU A 71 4.94 18.71 -2.11
C LEU A 71 3.76 17.81 -1.75
N ASN A 72 3.27 17.91 -0.52
CA ASN A 72 2.19 17.06 -0.06
C ASN A 72 0.81 17.54 -0.54
N ARG A 73 0.64 18.82 -0.88
CA ARG A 73 -0.63 19.29 -1.49
C ARG A 73 -0.93 18.66 -2.85
N ARG A 74 0.06 18.05 -3.52
CA ARG A 74 -0.17 17.28 -4.76
C ARG A 74 -1.10 16.08 -4.53
N THR A 75 -1.01 15.44 -3.37
CA THR A 75 -1.72 14.19 -3.06
C THR A 75 -2.65 14.29 -1.85
N ALA A 76 -2.45 15.28 -0.99
CA ALA A 76 -3.22 15.53 0.22
C ALA A 76 -3.61 17.03 0.40
N PRO A 77 -4.21 17.68 -0.61
CA PRO A 77 -4.52 19.11 -0.55
C PRO A 77 -5.50 19.49 0.57
N SER A 78 -6.36 18.55 1.01
CA SER A 78 -7.30 18.77 2.12
C SER A 78 -6.62 18.68 3.49
N LEU A 79 -5.48 18.00 3.60
CA LEU A 79 -4.76 17.84 4.86
C LEU A 79 -3.81 19.01 5.13
N TYR A 80 -3.05 19.46 4.14
CA TYR A 80 -2.01 20.48 4.34
C TYR A 80 -2.56 21.90 4.10
N ARG A 81 -2.61 22.72 5.15
CA ARG A 81 -3.32 24.01 5.15
C ARG A 81 -2.40 25.20 4.93
N ALA A 82 -1.39 25.36 5.79
CA ALA A 82 -0.55 26.55 5.80
C ALA A 82 0.82 26.28 6.45
N VAL A 83 1.75 27.21 6.24
CA VAL A 83 2.99 27.32 7.01
C VAL A 83 2.93 28.60 7.82
N HIS A 84 3.28 28.53 9.10
CA HIS A 84 3.33 29.67 9.99
C HIS A 84 4.76 29.91 10.47
N ARG A 85 5.20 31.16 10.39
CA ARG A 85 6.41 31.63 11.04
C ARG A 85 6.13 31.82 12.52
N ILE A 86 7.10 31.47 13.36
CA ILE A 86 7.12 31.83 14.77
C ILE A 86 8.18 32.93 14.92
N THR A 87 7.77 34.11 15.36
CA THR A 87 8.64 35.27 15.52
C THR A 87 8.77 35.65 16.98
N ARG A 88 9.86 36.33 17.35
CA ARG A 88 10.01 36.96 18.66
C ARG A 88 9.84 38.46 18.53
N GLU A 89 8.78 39.00 19.11
CA GLU A 89 8.49 40.42 19.06
C GLU A 89 9.40 41.22 20.00
N GLU A 90 9.42 42.56 19.86
CA GLU A 90 10.28 43.45 20.66
C GLU A 90 10.05 43.30 22.18
N ASN A 91 8.84 42.91 22.58
CA ASN A 91 8.48 42.64 23.98
C ASN A 91 8.97 41.27 24.48
N GLY A 92 9.72 40.52 23.66
CA GLY A 92 10.27 39.21 23.96
C GLY A 92 9.28 38.04 23.82
N ARG A 93 7.99 38.30 23.57
CA ARG A 93 6.96 37.26 23.39
C ARG A 93 7.04 36.63 22.01
N LEU A 94 6.66 35.36 21.95
CA LEU A 94 6.47 34.66 20.68
C LEU A 94 5.14 35.07 20.03
N ALA A 95 5.12 35.14 18.70
CA ALA A 95 3.93 35.42 17.90
C ALA A 95 3.88 34.55 16.64
N LEU A 96 2.68 34.22 16.19
CA LEU A 96 2.47 33.58 14.89
C LEU A 96 2.45 34.65 13.79
N ASN A 97 3.32 34.49 12.80
CA ASN A 97 3.43 35.37 11.64
C ASN A 97 3.62 36.86 11.99
N GLY A 98 4.31 37.15 13.11
CA GLY A 98 4.59 38.52 13.54
C GLY A 98 5.71 39.20 12.75
N GLY A 99 6.06 40.41 13.19
CA GLY A 99 7.05 41.27 12.53
C GLY A 99 8.49 41.06 13.01
N GLY A 100 8.67 40.39 14.15
CA GLY A 100 9.98 40.18 14.75
C GLY A 100 10.88 39.17 14.03
N PRO A 101 12.12 38.97 14.52
CA PRO A 101 13.04 37.95 14.02
C PRO A 101 12.44 36.55 14.05
N LEU A 102 12.79 35.74 13.05
CA LEU A 102 12.35 34.34 12.93
C LEU A 102 12.99 33.50 14.05
N VAL A 103 12.14 32.77 14.79
CA VAL A 103 12.55 31.78 15.79
C VAL A 103 12.39 30.37 15.23
N ASP A 104 11.26 30.08 14.60
CA ASP A 104 11.00 28.78 13.97
C ASP A 104 9.83 28.86 12.97
N ALA A 105 9.44 27.71 12.43
CA ALA A 105 8.25 27.57 11.60
C ALA A 105 7.51 26.25 11.87
N VAL A 106 6.21 26.23 11.57
CA VAL A 106 5.36 25.03 11.67
C VAL A 106 4.50 24.86 10.43
N VAL A 107 4.16 23.61 10.14
CA VAL A 107 3.12 23.25 9.16
C VAL A 107 1.80 23.05 9.92
N GLU A 108 0.75 23.77 9.52
CA GLU A 108 -0.62 23.53 9.96
C GLU A 108 -1.28 22.50 9.03
N MET A 109 -1.80 21.43 9.64
CA MET A 109 -2.52 20.36 8.97
C MET A 109 -3.90 20.16 9.60
N VAL A 110 -4.83 19.60 8.84
CA VAL A 110 -6.08 19.04 9.37
C VAL A 110 -5.75 17.72 10.06
N ARG A 111 -6.17 17.58 11.31
CA ARG A 111 -6.11 16.30 12.03
C ARG A 111 -7.10 15.33 11.38
N PHE A 112 -6.63 14.16 10.97
CA PHE A 112 -7.48 13.06 10.54
C PHE A 112 -7.55 11.99 11.63
N ASP A 113 -8.61 11.18 11.61
CA ASP A 113 -8.77 10.06 12.54
C ASP A 113 -7.71 9.00 12.22
N GLU A 114 -6.82 8.72 13.17
CA GLU A 114 -5.76 7.72 13.01
C GLU A 114 -6.31 6.30 12.72
N ARG A 115 -7.58 6.00 13.04
CA ARG A 115 -8.26 4.75 12.63
C ARG A 115 -8.29 4.58 11.12
N THR A 116 -8.22 5.68 10.37
CA THR A 116 -8.20 5.67 8.91
C THR A 116 -6.82 5.45 8.30
N LEU A 117 -5.75 5.36 9.10
CA LEU A 117 -4.40 5.02 8.61
C LEU A 117 -4.43 3.62 7.99
N PHE A 118 -3.84 3.48 6.80
CA PHE A 118 -3.79 2.20 6.11
C PHE A 118 -3.02 1.14 6.92
N ASP A 119 -1.99 1.56 7.68
CA ASP A 119 -1.29 0.66 8.61
C ASP A 119 -2.23 0.08 9.67
N ARG A 120 -3.15 0.90 10.21
CA ARG A 120 -4.11 0.50 11.23
C ARG A 120 -5.23 -0.36 10.64
N LEU A 121 -5.81 0.08 9.51
CA LEU A 121 -6.80 -0.69 8.75
C LEU A 121 -6.27 -2.08 8.37
N ALA A 122 -5.00 -2.17 7.94
CA ALA A 122 -4.36 -3.44 7.61
C ALA A 122 -4.24 -4.36 8.83
N ARG A 123 -3.82 -3.83 9.99
CA ARG A 123 -3.67 -4.59 11.24
C ARG A 123 -5.01 -5.04 11.81
N GLU A 124 -6.06 -4.26 11.62
CA GLU A 124 -7.41 -4.53 12.14
C GLU A 124 -8.26 -5.36 11.15
N GLY A 125 -7.74 -5.67 9.96
CA GLY A 125 -8.44 -6.46 8.94
C GLY A 125 -9.53 -5.68 8.20
N GLU A 126 -9.52 -4.35 8.31
CA GLU A 126 -10.51 -3.44 7.72
C GLU A 126 -10.06 -2.85 6.37
N LEU A 127 -8.80 -3.02 5.98
CA LEU A 127 -8.32 -2.59 4.67
C LEU A 127 -8.94 -3.47 3.57
N THR A 128 -9.79 -2.90 2.73
CA THR A 128 -10.50 -3.64 1.69
C THR A 128 -9.70 -3.69 0.37
N LEU A 129 -10.05 -4.62 -0.52
CA LEU A 129 -9.48 -4.62 -1.88
C LEU A 129 -9.89 -3.36 -2.66
N GLY A 130 -11.10 -2.82 -2.43
CA GLY A 130 -11.55 -1.58 -3.05
C GLY A 130 -10.70 -0.37 -2.67
N ASP A 131 -10.30 -0.26 -1.39
CA ASP A 131 -9.36 0.76 -0.92
C ASP A 131 -8.02 0.65 -1.67
N VAL A 132 -7.54 -0.58 -1.90
CA VAL A 132 -6.29 -0.86 -2.62
C VAL A 132 -6.40 -0.55 -4.11
N GLU A 133 -7.54 -0.79 -4.75
CA GLU A 133 -7.74 -0.40 -6.15
C GLU A 133 -7.73 1.12 -6.32
N LEU A 134 -8.36 1.86 -5.39
CA LEU A 134 -8.31 3.32 -5.36
C LEU A 134 -6.89 3.83 -5.11
N LEU A 135 -6.16 3.17 -4.21
CA LEU A 135 -4.76 3.50 -3.93
C LEU A 135 -3.88 3.33 -5.18
N ALA A 136 -4.06 2.25 -5.94
CA ALA A 136 -3.33 2.01 -7.17
C ALA A 136 -3.48 3.17 -8.16
N ARG A 137 -4.71 3.66 -8.35
CA ARG A 137 -5.01 4.83 -9.20
C ARG A 137 -4.35 6.11 -8.67
N ALA A 138 -4.41 6.35 -7.36
CA ALA A 138 -3.78 7.52 -6.74
C ALA A 138 -2.25 7.54 -6.95
N ILE A 139 -1.59 6.38 -6.80
CA ILE A 139 -0.15 6.24 -7.01
C ILE A 139 0.20 6.36 -8.51
N ALA A 140 -0.55 5.70 -9.39
CA ALA A 140 -0.35 5.81 -10.84
C ALA A 140 -0.47 7.26 -11.32
N ARG A 141 -1.45 8.03 -10.81
CA ARG A 141 -1.59 9.46 -11.09
C ARG A 141 -0.38 10.26 -10.60
N LEU A 142 0.02 10.09 -9.33
CA LEU A 142 1.20 10.75 -8.77
C LEU A 142 2.44 10.53 -9.64
N HIS A 143 2.68 9.28 -10.05
CA HIS A 143 3.82 8.92 -10.88
C HIS A 143 3.70 9.48 -12.30
N GLY A 144 2.52 9.43 -12.90
CA GLY A 144 2.26 9.93 -14.25
C GLY A 144 2.41 11.43 -14.40
N GLU A 145 2.00 12.21 -13.38
CA GLU A 145 2.08 13.68 -13.34
C GLU A 145 3.50 14.19 -13.02
N ALA A 146 4.34 13.39 -12.37
CA ALA A 146 5.71 13.79 -12.04
C ALA A 146 6.61 13.83 -13.28
N GLU A 147 7.42 14.88 -13.43
CA GLU A 147 8.32 15.01 -14.57
C GLU A 147 9.43 13.94 -14.57
N PRO A 148 9.74 13.34 -15.75
CA PRO A 148 10.89 12.47 -15.92
C PRO A 148 12.21 13.20 -15.64
N VAL A 149 13.08 12.57 -14.86
CA VAL A 149 14.43 13.05 -14.57
C VAL A 149 15.45 12.21 -15.32
N ARG A 150 16.25 12.86 -16.17
CA ARG A 150 17.37 12.18 -16.86
C ARG A 150 18.34 11.62 -15.83
N SER A 151 18.63 10.32 -15.92
CA SER A 151 19.52 9.69 -14.95
C SER A 151 20.13 8.36 -15.38
N GLU A 152 21.04 7.87 -14.55
CA GLU A 152 21.69 6.56 -14.62
C GLU A 152 21.01 5.63 -13.59
N GLY A 153 20.01 4.86 -14.02
CA GLY A 153 19.18 4.05 -13.14
C GLY A 153 19.97 3.03 -12.32
N ALA A 154 20.89 2.32 -12.97
CA ALA A 154 21.78 1.37 -12.31
C ALA A 154 22.65 2.03 -11.24
N ARG A 155 23.27 3.17 -11.56
CA ARG A 155 24.17 3.88 -10.64
C ARG A 155 23.42 4.41 -9.43
N ARG A 156 22.19 4.91 -9.59
CA ARG A 156 21.35 5.32 -8.45
C ARG A 156 21.09 4.14 -7.51
N MET A 157 20.65 3.00 -8.07
CA MET A 157 20.39 1.82 -7.27
C MET A 157 21.64 1.27 -6.58
N ALA A 158 22.80 1.32 -7.23
CA ALA A 158 24.07 0.95 -6.61
C ALA A 158 24.38 1.80 -5.37
N ARG A 159 24.10 3.12 -5.41
CA ARG A 159 24.25 3.99 -4.22
C ARG A 159 23.30 3.59 -3.10
N VAL A 160 22.04 3.30 -3.43
CA VAL A 160 21.04 2.83 -2.45
C VAL A 160 21.49 1.53 -1.78
N LEU A 161 21.99 0.57 -2.57
CA LEU A 161 22.52 -0.69 -2.05
C LEU A 161 23.73 -0.47 -1.12
N ALA A 162 24.68 0.40 -1.50
CA ALA A 162 25.84 0.71 -0.68
C ALA A 162 25.45 1.38 0.65
N ILE A 163 24.49 2.31 0.62
CA ILE A 163 23.95 2.94 1.84
C ILE A 163 23.30 1.89 2.74
N ASN A 164 22.46 1.02 2.17
CA ASN A 164 21.79 -0.03 2.93
C ASN A 164 22.77 -1.04 3.53
N GLU A 165 23.80 -1.44 2.79
CA GLU A 165 24.85 -2.31 3.29
C GLU A 165 25.60 -1.68 4.47
N SER A 166 26.03 -0.42 4.32
CA SER A 166 26.73 0.30 5.39
C SER A 166 25.85 0.45 6.64
N ALA A 167 24.58 0.81 6.47
CA ALA A 167 23.64 0.96 7.58
C ALA A 167 23.36 -0.38 8.30
N LEU A 168 23.25 -1.49 7.57
CA LEU A 168 23.09 -2.82 8.16
C LEU A 168 24.34 -3.26 8.94
N GLN A 169 25.54 -2.97 8.43
CA GLN A 169 26.81 -3.29 9.12
C GLN A 169 27.02 -2.47 10.40
N GLN A 170 26.51 -1.23 10.44
CA GLN A 170 26.60 -0.36 11.61
C GLN A 170 25.53 -0.66 12.67
N ALA A 171 24.44 -1.33 12.29
CA ALA A 171 23.35 -1.65 13.19
C ALA A 171 23.73 -2.79 14.15
N SER A 172 23.73 -2.52 15.46
CA SER A 172 24.06 -3.47 16.53
C SER A 172 23.08 -4.66 16.66
N VAL A 173 21.99 -4.65 15.90
CA VAL A 173 20.95 -5.69 15.91
C VAL A 173 21.38 -6.94 15.16
N PHE A 174 22.18 -6.77 14.12
CA PHE A 174 22.46 -7.82 13.17
C PHE A 174 23.89 -8.34 13.32
N THR A 175 24.06 -9.63 13.12
CA THR A 175 25.36 -10.28 12.98
C THR A 175 25.78 -10.32 11.52
N GLN A 176 27.08 -10.41 11.26
CA GLN A 176 27.60 -10.56 9.90
C GLN A 176 27.06 -11.82 9.19
N ALA A 177 26.81 -12.89 9.96
CA ALA A 177 26.23 -14.12 9.44
C ALA A 177 24.77 -13.95 8.97
N GLU A 178 24.01 -13.04 9.58
CA GLU A 178 22.64 -12.71 9.16
C GLU A 178 22.63 -11.83 7.90
N ILE A 179 23.47 -10.77 7.86
CA ILE A 179 23.41 -9.78 6.76
C ILE A 179 24.19 -10.21 5.51
N GLY A 180 25.28 -10.99 5.67
CA GLY A 180 26.16 -11.39 4.57
C GLY A 180 25.43 -12.08 3.41
N PRO A 181 24.60 -13.11 3.67
CA PRO A 181 23.83 -13.78 2.62
C PRO A 181 22.85 -12.85 1.90
N VAL A 182 22.20 -11.94 2.62
CA VAL A 182 21.22 -11.01 2.04
C VAL A 182 21.91 -9.96 1.16
N ILE A 183 23.03 -9.39 1.62
CA ILE A 183 23.84 -8.46 0.84
C ILE A 183 24.32 -9.14 -0.45
N GLN A 184 24.79 -10.39 -0.36
CA GLN A 184 25.25 -11.12 -1.54
C GLN A 184 24.12 -11.42 -2.52
N ALA A 185 22.95 -11.84 -2.03
CA ALA A 185 21.77 -12.06 -2.87
C ALA A 185 21.32 -10.76 -3.57
N CYS A 186 21.35 -9.63 -2.87
CA CYS A 186 21.06 -8.32 -3.45
C CYS A 186 22.04 -7.93 -4.55
N ARG A 187 23.34 -8.16 -4.35
CA ARG A 187 24.37 -7.89 -5.38
C ARG A 187 24.15 -8.75 -6.62
N GLN A 188 23.88 -10.04 -6.45
CA GLN A 188 23.58 -10.95 -7.57
C GLN A 188 22.31 -10.54 -8.33
N ALA A 189 21.24 -10.21 -7.60
CA ALA A 189 20.00 -9.72 -8.20
C ALA A 189 20.24 -8.39 -8.94
N PHE A 190 21.03 -7.47 -8.36
CA PHE A 190 21.38 -6.21 -8.99
C PHE A 190 22.10 -6.40 -10.33
N GLU A 191 23.08 -7.29 -10.42
CA GLU A 191 23.76 -7.59 -11.69
C GLU A 191 22.76 -8.08 -12.77
N THR A 192 21.78 -8.87 -12.36
CA THR A 192 20.75 -9.40 -13.28
C THR A 192 19.81 -8.30 -13.79
N VAL A 193 19.52 -7.27 -12.98
CA VAL A 193 18.55 -6.22 -13.33
C VAL A 193 19.17 -4.92 -13.79
N ARG A 194 20.49 -4.73 -13.67
CA ARG A 194 21.20 -3.47 -13.94
C ARG A 194 20.83 -2.86 -15.30
N GLY A 195 20.87 -3.64 -16.36
CA GLY A 195 20.53 -3.17 -17.71
C GLY A 195 19.07 -2.72 -17.85
N ARG A 196 18.15 -3.35 -17.12
CA ARG A 196 16.73 -2.96 -17.08
C ARG A 196 16.55 -1.63 -16.34
N LEU A 197 17.30 -1.40 -15.27
CA LEU A 197 17.26 -0.11 -14.55
C LEU A 197 17.70 1.05 -15.45
N ASP A 198 18.73 0.85 -16.27
CA ASP A 198 19.17 1.88 -17.22
C ASP A 198 18.19 2.09 -18.37
N LEU A 199 17.56 1.02 -18.87
CA LEU A 199 16.48 1.14 -19.85
C LEU A 199 15.29 1.93 -19.29
N ARG A 200 14.95 1.71 -18.02
CA ARG A 200 13.88 2.44 -17.34
C ARG A 200 14.20 3.91 -17.12
N ALA A 201 15.43 4.22 -16.74
CA ALA A 201 15.87 5.61 -16.63
C ALA A 201 15.79 6.33 -17.99
N ARG A 202 16.20 5.67 -19.09
CA ARG A 202 16.04 6.20 -20.45
C ARG A 202 14.58 6.32 -20.88
N GLY A 203 13.71 5.41 -20.42
CA GLY A 203 12.27 5.41 -20.67
C GLY A 203 11.48 6.41 -19.83
N GLY A 204 12.12 7.24 -19.00
CA GLY A 204 11.45 8.27 -18.21
C GLY A 204 10.71 7.75 -16.96
N PHE A 205 11.10 6.57 -16.46
CA PHE A 205 10.54 5.99 -15.23
C PHE A 205 11.21 6.48 -13.94
N VAL A 206 12.33 7.21 -14.04
CA VAL A 206 12.95 7.88 -12.89
C VAL A 206 12.33 9.25 -12.73
N ARG A 207 11.64 9.48 -11.62
CA ARG A 207 10.81 10.66 -11.36
C ARG A 207 10.91 11.08 -9.91
N ARG A 208 10.53 12.32 -9.60
CA ARG A 208 10.38 12.80 -8.21
C ARG A 208 9.09 12.25 -7.60
N CYS A 209 9.19 11.04 -7.04
CA CYS A 209 8.06 10.26 -6.52
C CYS A 209 7.64 10.71 -5.11
N HIS A 210 6.99 9.83 -4.34
CA HIS A 210 6.70 10.08 -2.92
C HIS A 210 7.97 9.93 -2.06
N GLY A 211 8.84 8.96 -2.37
CA GLY A 211 10.10 8.68 -1.68
C GLY A 211 9.95 7.76 -0.46
N ASP A 212 8.86 7.92 0.30
CA ASP A 212 8.56 7.17 1.53
C ASP A 212 7.13 6.56 1.54
N LEU A 213 6.74 5.91 0.44
CA LEU A 213 5.36 5.44 0.23
C LEU A 213 5.04 4.12 0.95
N HIS A 214 4.92 4.13 2.28
CA HIS A 214 4.52 2.96 3.09
C HIS A 214 3.17 3.17 3.78
N LEU A 215 2.56 2.12 4.37
CA LEU A 215 1.18 2.18 4.87
C LEU A 215 0.93 3.20 5.98
N ARG A 216 1.98 3.63 6.69
CA ARG A 216 1.88 4.71 7.71
C ARG A 216 1.81 6.11 7.12
N ASN A 217 2.08 6.26 5.82
CA ASN A 217 2.05 7.52 5.07
C ASN A 217 0.86 7.54 4.10
N ILE A 218 -0.16 6.73 4.40
CA ILE A 218 -1.40 6.61 3.64
C ILE A 218 -2.56 6.58 4.63
N CYS A 219 -3.54 7.46 4.47
CA CYS A 219 -4.77 7.47 5.26
C CYS A 219 -6.00 7.52 4.36
N LYS A 220 -7.18 7.26 4.92
CA LYS A 220 -8.46 7.40 4.22
C LYS A 220 -9.15 8.69 4.66
N VAL A 221 -9.21 9.67 3.75
CA VAL A 221 -9.90 10.95 3.97
C VAL A 221 -11.14 10.96 3.09
N ASP A 222 -12.31 11.12 3.69
CA ASP A 222 -13.61 11.11 3.00
C ASP A 222 -13.81 9.87 2.08
N GLY A 223 -13.32 8.72 2.54
CA GLY A 223 -13.38 7.46 1.78
C GLY A 223 -12.30 7.31 0.70
N VAL A 224 -11.41 8.28 0.52
CA VAL A 224 -10.38 8.29 -0.52
C VAL A 224 -8.98 8.04 0.07
N PRO A 225 -8.20 7.10 -0.49
CA PRO A 225 -6.79 6.94 -0.13
C PRO A 225 -6.00 8.22 -0.42
N THR A 226 -5.36 8.75 0.61
CA THR A 226 -4.64 10.02 0.60
C THR A 226 -3.20 9.77 0.99
N LEU A 227 -2.26 10.10 0.09
CA LEU A 227 -0.83 9.95 0.31
C LEU A 227 -0.31 11.22 0.99
N PHE A 228 0.28 11.09 2.16
CA PHE A 228 0.76 12.21 2.96
C PHE A 228 2.16 11.92 3.51
N ASP A 229 2.85 12.95 3.97
CA ASP A 229 4.22 12.87 4.48
C ASP A 229 5.23 12.31 3.45
N CYS A 230 5.17 12.81 2.22
CA CYS A 230 6.19 12.53 1.20
C CYS A 230 7.52 13.18 1.55
N LEU A 231 8.62 12.55 1.12
CA LEU A 231 9.98 12.98 1.43
C LEU A 231 10.23 14.40 0.88
N GLU A 232 10.39 15.36 1.79
CA GLU A 232 10.53 16.79 1.50
C GLU A 232 11.98 17.29 1.53
N PHE A 233 12.87 16.60 2.24
CA PHE A 233 14.19 17.12 2.58
C PHE A 233 15.33 16.69 1.65
N SER A 234 15.10 15.77 0.71
CA SER A 234 16.12 15.32 -0.23
C SER A 234 15.54 14.97 -1.59
N ASP A 235 15.74 15.86 -2.55
CA ASP A 235 15.33 15.60 -3.94
C ASP A 235 16.05 14.40 -4.55
N ASP A 236 17.31 14.12 -4.18
CA ASP A 236 18.03 12.94 -4.69
C ASP A 236 17.40 11.63 -4.20
N LEU A 237 16.99 11.57 -2.93
CA LEU A 237 16.33 10.38 -2.36
C LEU A 237 14.89 10.22 -2.86
N ALA A 238 14.16 11.33 -3.07
CA ALA A 238 12.81 11.31 -3.63
C ALA A 238 12.79 11.03 -5.15
N THR A 239 13.91 11.25 -5.85
CA THR A 239 14.05 10.99 -7.29
C THR A 239 14.48 9.55 -7.52
N THR A 240 13.51 8.71 -7.84
CA THR A 240 13.71 7.27 -7.97
C THR A 240 12.84 6.65 -9.07
N ASP A 241 13.03 5.36 -9.34
CA ASP A 241 12.15 4.61 -10.22
C ASP A 241 10.74 4.51 -9.62
N VAL A 242 9.71 4.80 -10.41
CA VAL A 242 8.31 4.73 -9.97
C VAL A 242 7.93 3.36 -9.37
N LEU A 243 8.53 2.26 -9.85
CA LEU A 243 8.29 0.94 -9.28
C LEU A 243 9.07 0.70 -7.98
N TYR A 244 10.19 1.41 -7.75
CA TYR A 244 10.88 1.39 -6.47
C TYR A 244 10.13 2.19 -5.39
N ASP A 245 9.38 3.23 -5.78
CA ASP A 245 8.44 3.92 -4.89
C ASP A 245 7.24 3.02 -4.55
N LEU A 246 6.58 2.44 -5.58
CA LEU A 246 5.48 1.48 -5.40
C LEU A 246 5.89 0.26 -4.56
N ALA A 247 7.10 -0.27 -4.76
CA ALA A 247 7.60 -1.43 -4.04
C ALA A 247 7.60 -1.25 -2.52
N PHE A 248 7.62 -0.01 -2.03
CA PHE A 248 7.62 0.25 -0.61
C PHE A 248 6.29 -0.19 0.03
N VAL A 249 5.15 0.26 -0.50
CA VAL A 249 3.82 -0.17 -0.01
C VAL A 249 3.55 -1.65 -0.30
N LEU A 250 4.03 -2.18 -1.44
CA LEU A 250 3.90 -3.61 -1.76
C LEU A 250 4.63 -4.47 -0.71
N MET A 251 5.86 -4.11 -0.36
CA MET A 251 6.65 -4.78 0.67
C MET A 251 5.95 -4.70 2.03
N ASP A 252 5.37 -3.55 2.37
CA ASP A 252 4.68 -3.32 3.65
C ASP A 252 3.41 -4.20 3.79
N LEU A 253 2.61 -4.31 2.73
CA LEU A 253 1.48 -5.23 2.64
C LEU A 253 1.92 -6.70 2.72
N TRP A 254 3.01 -7.04 2.04
CA TRP A 254 3.57 -8.40 2.06
C TRP A 254 4.06 -8.80 3.45
N ARG A 255 4.77 -7.90 4.14
CA ARG A 255 5.23 -8.09 5.52
C ARG A 255 4.07 -8.31 6.48
N ARG A 256 2.96 -7.59 6.30
CA ARG A 256 1.72 -7.73 7.09
C ARG A 256 0.89 -8.97 6.73
N LYS A 257 1.40 -9.86 5.88
CA LYS A 257 0.70 -11.07 5.43
C LYS A 257 -0.61 -10.76 4.71
N LEU A 258 -0.62 -9.67 3.94
CA LEU A 258 -1.71 -9.28 3.03
C LEU A 258 -1.30 -9.45 1.55
N PRO A 259 -0.93 -10.67 1.10
CA PRO A 259 -0.40 -10.87 -0.24
C PRO A 259 -1.46 -10.65 -1.34
N VAL A 260 -2.75 -10.88 -1.04
CA VAL A 260 -3.86 -10.58 -1.96
C VAL A 260 -3.97 -9.08 -2.22
N HIS A 261 -3.86 -8.26 -1.17
CA HIS A 261 -3.83 -6.79 -1.29
C HIS A 261 -2.60 -6.33 -2.07
N ALA A 262 -1.41 -6.85 -1.76
CA ALA A 262 -0.19 -6.49 -2.49
C ALA A 262 -0.30 -6.85 -3.99
N ASN A 263 -0.75 -8.05 -4.33
CA ASN A 263 -0.94 -8.46 -5.72
C ASN A 263 -2.02 -7.62 -6.42
N THR A 264 -3.10 -7.27 -5.71
CA THR A 264 -4.15 -6.40 -6.25
C THR A 264 -3.58 -5.02 -6.55
N LEU A 265 -2.85 -4.40 -5.62
CA LEU A 265 -2.21 -3.10 -5.81
C LEU A 265 -1.29 -3.11 -7.04
N PHE A 266 -0.42 -4.12 -7.14
CA PHE A 266 0.46 -4.33 -8.28
C PHE A 266 -0.33 -4.42 -9.60
N ASN A 267 -1.33 -5.29 -9.66
CA ASN A 267 -2.10 -5.50 -10.88
C ASN A 267 -2.88 -4.27 -11.32
N ARG A 268 -3.49 -3.55 -10.37
CA ARG A 268 -4.22 -2.32 -10.68
C ARG A 268 -3.26 -1.20 -11.11
N TYR A 269 -2.09 -1.09 -10.50
CA TYR A 269 -1.09 -0.11 -10.93
C TYR A 269 -0.60 -0.38 -12.36
N VAL A 270 -0.34 -1.65 -12.70
CA VAL A 270 0.09 -2.02 -14.06
C VAL A 270 -1.03 -1.85 -15.08
N ASP A 271 -2.30 -2.10 -14.72
CA ASP A 271 -3.45 -1.78 -15.60
C ASP A 271 -3.50 -0.29 -15.97
N GLU A 272 -3.19 0.61 -15.03
CA GLU A 272 -3.21 2.07 -15.27
C GLU A 272 -1.98 2.56 -16.05
N THR A 273 -0.82 1.92 -15.87
CA THR A 273 0.46 2.41 -16.39
C THR A 273 0.99 1.67 -17.62
N GLY A 274 0.52 0.45 -17.88
CA GLY A 274 1.02 -0.42 -18.94
C GLY A 274 2.45 -0.94 -18.72
N ASP A 275 3.03 -0.78 -17.52
CA ASP A 275 4.43 -1.15 -17.21
C ASP A 275 4.61 -2.66 -16.97
N GLU A 276 4.22 -3.47 -17.96
CA GLU A 276 4.25 -4.94 -17.88
C GLU A 276 5.69 -5.47 -17.73
N ALA A 277 6.64 -4.86 -18.44
CA ALA A 277 8.06 -5.25 -18.39
C ALA A 277 8.70 -4.98 -17.02
N GLY A 278 8.16 -4.03 -16.25
CA GLY A 278 8.65 -3.68 -14.93
C GLY A 278 8.31 -4.71 -13.84
N ALA A 279 7.35 -5.61 -14.07
CA ALA A 279 6.91 -6.61 -13.08
C ALA A 279 8.07 -7.43 -12.50
N ALA A 280 9.02 -7.83 -13.35
CA ALA A 280 10.17 -8.64 -12.95
C ALA A 280 11.18 -7.91 -12.04
N LEU A 281 11.06 -6.59 -11.87
CA LEU A 281 11.91 -5.80 -10.95
C LEU A 281 11.34 -5.73 -9.53
N LEU A 282 10.05 -6.03 -9.35
CA LEU A 282 9.36 -5.85 -8.08
C LEU A 282 9.95 -6.71 -6.94
N PRO A 283 10.32 -7.99 -7.11
CA PRO A 283 10.94 -8.75 -6.04
C PRO A 283 12.22 -8.07 -5.52
N PHE A 284 13.06 -7.61 -6.45
CA PHE A 284 14.30 -6.90 -6.13
C PHE A 284 14.01 -5.56 -5.43
N PHE A 285 13.13 -4.73 -5.98
CA PHE A 285 12.79 -3.45 -5.35
C PHE A 285 12.16 -3.60 -3.96
N MET A 286 11.27 -4.59 -3.80
CA MET A 286 10.67 -4.91 -2.50
C MET A 286 11.75 -5.38 -1.51
N ALA A 287 12.71 -6.20 -1.93
CA ALA A 287 13.81 -6.66 -1.07
C ALA A 287 14.70 -5.49 -0.62
N VAL A 288 15.04 -4.57 -1.53
CA VAL A 288 15.82 -3.38 -1.20
C VAL A 288 15.05 -2.46 -0.23
N ARG A 289 13.72 -2.30 -0.39
CA ARG A 289 12.87 -1.57 0.58
C ARG A 289 12.78 -2.30 1.93
N ALA A 290 12.76 -3.63 1.94
CA ALA A 290 12.83 -4.42 3.16
C ALA A 290 14.16 -4.19 3.89
N MET A 291 15.30 -4.13 3.19
CA MET A 291 16.59 -3.77 3.80
C MET A 291 16.55 -2.36 4.43
N VAL A 292 15.93 -1.38 3.74
CA VAL A 292 15.73 -0.03 4.30
C VAL A 292 14.97 -0.11 5.62
N ARG A 293 13.85 -0.83 5.66
CA ARG A 293 13.08 -1.01 6.89
C ARG A 293 13.83 -1.77 7.97
N ALA A 294 14.68 -2.73 7.61
CA ALA A 294 15.48 -3.48 8.56
C ALA A 294 16.43 -2.54 9.33
N HIS A 295 17.24 -1.74 8.63
CA HIS A 295 18.21 -0.85 9.28
C HIS A 295 17.56 0.37 9.94
N VAL A 296 16.51 0.96 9.35
CA VAL A 296 15.76 2.08 9.97
C VAL A 296 15.08 1.62 11.26
N THR A 297 14.50 0.42 11.28
CA THR A 297 13.90 -0.13 12.50
C THR A 297 14.98 -0.42 13.54
N ALA A 298 16.12 -0.98 13.14
CA ALA A 298 17.25 -1.24 14.05
C ALA A 298 17.81 0.06 14.68
N ALA A 299 17.81 1.18 13.96
CA ALA A 299 18.25 2.47 14.46
C ALA A 299 17.35 3.07 15.56
N GLN A 300 16.14 2.54 15.76
CA GLN A 300 15.18 3.03 16.78
C GLN A 300 15.41 2.41 18.17
N ILE A 301 16.42 1.54 18.33
CA ILE A 301 16.71 0.89 19.61
C ILE A 301 17.18 1.93 20.63
N GLY A 302 16.36 2.12 21.66
CA GLY A 302 16.65 2.96 22.82
C GLY A 302 17.13 2.16 24.04
N THR A 303 16.87 2.69 25.24
CA THR A 303 17.37 2.15 26.51
C THR A 303 16.43 1.16 27.22
N SER A 304 15.17 1.04 26.80
CA SER A 304 14.19 0.14 27.43
C SER A 304 14.24 -1.28 26.87
N GLU A 305 14.57 -2.29 27.69
CA GLU A 305 14.82 -3.68 27.25
C GLU A 305 13.67 -4.33 26.48
N LEU A 306 12.41 -4.16 26.90
CA LEU A 306 11.25 -4.76 26.25
C LEU A 306 10.96 -4.16 24.87
N SER A 307 11.03 -2.83 24.76
CA SER A 307 10.92 -2.13 23.46
C SER A 307 12.04 -2.60 22.52
N CYS A 308 13.26 -2.77 23.05
CA CYS A 308 14.40 -3.24 22.29
C CYS A 308 14.23 -4.67 21.77
N ALA A 309 13.56 -5.58 22.50
CA ALA A 309 13.32 -6.94 22.01
C ALA A 309 12.37 -6.97 20.80
N TRP A 310 11.26 -6.23 20.85
CA TRP A 310 10.32 -6.15 19.73
C TRP A 310 10.94 -5.47 18.50
N ILE A 311 11.64 -4.35 18.69
CA ILE A 311 12.34 -3.64 17.61
C ILE A 311 13.38 -4.57 16.94
N ARG A 312 14.14 -5.34 17.71
CA ARG A 312 15.10 -6.34 17.17
C ARG A 312 14.41 -7.41 16.34
N ALA A 313 13.30 -7.97 16.83
CA ALA A 313 12.54 -8.98 16.10
C ALA A 313 11.95 -8.40 14.81
N GLU A 314 11.41 -7.18 14.86
CA GLU A 314 10.81 -6.52 13.71
C GLU A 314 11.86 -6.21 12.63
N ALA A 315 13.03 -5.70 13.04
CA ALA A 315 14.16 -5.44 12.17
C ALA A 315 14.67 -6.73 11.48
N ARG A 316 14.83 -7.82 12.25
CA ARG A 316 15.20 -9.15 11.69
C ARG A 316 14.17 -9.69 10.71
N GLY A 317 12.88 -9.56 11.00
CA GLY A 317 11.85 -9.99 10.08
C GLY A 317 11.89 -9.24 8.73
N TYR A 318 12.43 -8.01 8.68
CA TYR A 318 12.59 -7.31 7.39
C TYR A 318 13.80 -7.84 6.62
N LEU A 319 14.86 -8.22 7.33
CA LEU A 319 16.03 -8.86 6.73
C LEU A 319 15.66 -10.25 6.17
N GLU A 320 14.86 -11.03 6.90
CA GLU A 320 14.30 -12.31 6.44
C GLU A 320 13.39 -12.11 5.23
N LEU A 321 12.51 -11.10 5.25
CA LEU A 321 11.68 -10.77 4.10
C LEU A 321 12.52 -10.44 2.86
N ALA A 322 13.60 -9.66 3.01
CA ALA A 322 14.49 -9.34 1.90
C ALA A 322 15.10 -10.62 1.30
N ARG A 323 15.56 -11.55 2.15
CA ARG A 323 16.07 -12.85 1.71
C ARG A 323 15.02 -13.65 0.93
N ASP A 324 13.81 -13.76 1.49
CA ASP A 324 12.73 -14.57 0.91
C ASP A 324 12.23 -13.99 -0.43
N LEU A 325 12.26 -12.66 -0.59
CA LEU A 325 11.92 -11.98 -1.85
C LEU A 325 12.95 -12.20 -2.96
N LEU A 326 14.21 -12.43 -2.60
CA LEU A 326 15.32 -12.69 -3.54
C LEU A 326 15.50 -14.18 -3.84
N ALA A 327 14.80 -15.05 -3.12
CA ALA A 327 14.85 -16.49 -3.36
C ALA A 327 14.41 -16.78 -4.82
N PRO A 328 15.18 -17.60 -5.58
CA PRO A 328 14.82 -17.92 -6.95
C PRO A 328 13.44 -18.54 -7.05
N LYS A 329 12.60 -18.00 -7.94
CA LYS A 329 11.28 -18.55 -8.27
C LYS A 329 11.11 -18.66 -9.78
N VAL A 330 10.56 -19.78 -10.23
CA VAL A 330 10.34 -20.05 -11.66
C VAL A 330 9.02 -19.41 -12.10
N ALA A 331 9.05 -18.69 -13.22
CA ALA A 331 7.85 -18.15 -13.84
C ALA A 331 6.95 -19.26 -14.40
N SER A 332 5.64 -19.06 -14.33
CA SER A 332 4.65 -19.97 -14.91
C SER A 332 3.48 -19.21 -15.51
N LEU A 333 2.75 -19.87 -16.42
CA LEU A 333 1.54 -19.35 -17.02
C LEU A 333 0.34 -20.16 -16.52
N VAL A 334 -0.54 -19.50 -15.75
CA VAL A 334 -1.83 -20.05 -15.34
C VAL A 334 -2.91 -19.52 -16.26
N ALA A 335 -3.83 -20.36 -16.71
CA ALA A 335 -5.00 -19.94 -17.47
C ALA A 335 -6.28 -20.39 -16.76
N ILE A 336 -7.14 -19.44 -16.40
CA ILE A 336 -8.43 -19.71 -15.75
C ILE A 336 -9.56 -19.44 -16.74
N GLY A 337 -10.26 -20.51 -17.11
CA GLY A 337 -11.44 -20.54 -17.96
C GLY A 337 -12.73 -20.74 -17.17
N GLY A 338 -13.87 -20.50 -17.83
CA GLY A 338 -15.19 -20.72 -17.25
C GLY A 338 -16.22 -19.68 -17.69
N TYR A 339 -17.49 -20.05 -17.64
CA TYR A 339 -18.57 -19.14 -18.05
C TYR A 339 -18.71 -17.92 -17.14
N SER A 340 -19.43 -16.91 -17.60
CA SER A 340 -19.73 -15.73 -16.80
C SER A 340 -20.48 -16.14 -15.52
N GLY A 341 -20.08 -15.59 -14.38
CA GLY A 341 -20.61 -16.01 -13.06
C GLY A 341 -19.89 -17.19 -12.40
N SER A 342 -18.92 -17.86 -13.05
CA SER A 342 -18.23 -19.02 -12.46
C SER A 342 -17.21 -18.68 -11.37
N GLY A 343 -16.94 -17.39 -11.11
CA GLY A 343 -16.00 -16.96 -10.06
C GLY A 343 -14.55 -16.78 -10.52
N LYS A 344 -14.27 -16.78 -11.83
CA LYS A 344 -12.94 -16.61 -12.42
C LYS A 344 -12.10 -15.50 -11.79
N SER A 345 -12.59 -14.26 -11.84
CA SER A 345 -11.85 -13.10 -11.33
C SER A 345 -11.62 -13.20 -9.82
N THR A 346 -12.58 -13.74 -9.05
CA THR A 346 -12.43 -13.96 -7.61
C THR A 346 -11.33 -14.98 -7.30
N VAL A 347 -11.34 -16.14 -7.97
CA VAL A 347 -10.32 -17.18 -7.81
C VAL A 347 -8.95 -16.67 -8.28
N ALA A 348 -8.90 -16.01 -9.44
CA ALA A 348 -7.68 -15.41 -9.99
C ALA A 348 -7.01 -14.46 -9.00
N THR A 349 -7.75 -13.50 -8.46
CA THR A 349 -7.26 -12.54 -7.45
C THR A 349 -6.74 -13.24 -6.19
N ARG A 350 -7.41 -14.30 -5.74
CA ARG A 350 -7.05 -14.98 -4.49
C ARG A 350 -5.78 -15.85 -4.63
N ILE A 351 -5.58 -16.49 -5.78
CA ILE A 351 -4.44 -17.40 -5.98
C ILE A 351 -3.22 -16.73 -6.62
N ALA A 352 -3.39 -15.61 -7.35
CA ALA A 352 -2.30 -14.88 -8.01
C ALA A 352 -1.07 -14.59 -7.13
N PRO A 353 -1.21 -14.21 -5.84
CA PRO A 353 -0.05 -13.96 -4.99
C PRO A 353 0.87 -15.17 -4.77
N ALA A 354 0.35 -16.39 -4.92
CA ALA A 354 1.11 -17.63 -4.74
C ALA A 354 1.87 -18.07 -6.01
N ILE A 355 1.66 -17.39 -7.14
CA ILE A 355 2.21 -17.81 -8.43
C ILE A 355 3.47 -17.01 -8.75
N GLY A 356 4.64 -17.66 -8.61
CA GLY A 356 5.93 -17.09 -9.02
C GLY A 356 6.52 -16.05 -8.06
N PRO A 357 7.39 -15.15 -8.57
CA PRO A 357 8.04 -14.09 -7.80
C PRO A 357 7.03 -13.12 -7.17
N ALA A 358 7.35 -12.57 -6.00
CA ALA A 358 6.51 -11.55 -5.35
C ALA A 358 6.38 -10.30 -6.25
N PRO A 359 5.22 -9.61 -6.26
CA PRO A 359 4.02 -9.83 -5.46
C PRO A 359 3.04 -10.85 -6.08
N GLY A 360 3.54 -11.86 -6.78
CA GLY A 360 2.75 -12.90 -7.45
C GLY A 360 2.47 -12.58 -8.93
N ALA A 361 1.62 -13.38 -9.56
CA ALA A 361 1.37 -13.28 -10.98
C ALA A 361 0.67 -11.98 -11.40
N ARG A 362 1.04 -11.52 -12.60
CA ARG A 362 0.28 -10.51 -13.35
C ARG A 362 -1.01 -11.15 -13.88
N ILE A 363 -2.15 -10.60 -13.50
CA ILE A 363 -3.48 -11.01 -13.94
C ILE A 363 -3.85 -10.25 -15.22
N LEU A 364 -4.02 -10.98 -16.31
CA LEU A 364 -4.50 -10.48 -17.59
C LEU A 364 -5.95 -10.91 -17.79
N ALA A 365 -6.86 -10.08 -17.29
CA ALA A 365 -8.30 -10.33 -17.35
C ALA A 365 -8.87 -9.74 -18.64
N SER A 366 -9.49 -10.59 -19.47
CA SER A 366 -10.05 -10.19 -20.77
C SER A 366 -11.07 -9.04 -20.66
N ASP A 367 -11.88 -9.01 -19.60
CA ASP A 367 -12.83 -7.92 -19.36
C ASP A 367 -12.13 -6.59 -19.08
N ARG A 368 -11.08 -6.57 -18.25
CA ARG A 368 -10.30 -5.34 -17.97
C ARG A 368 -9.52 -4.86 -19.20
N ILE A 369 -8.91 -5.77 -19.96
CA ILE A 369 -8.23 -5.45 -21.22
C ILE A 369 -9.23 -4.84 -22.21
N ARG A 370 -10.46 -5.37 -22.29
CA ARG A 370 -11.51 -4.79 -23.12
C ARG A 370 -11.85 -3.37 -22.70
N LYS A 371 -12.02 -3.08 -21.40
CA LYS A 371 -12.27 -1.70 -20.92
C LYS A 371 -11.15 -0.74 -21.31
N HIS A 372 -9.91 -1.18 -21.12
CA HIS A 372 -8.73 -0.42 -21.49
C HIS A 372 -8.68 -0.10 -22.99
N LEU A 373 -8.95 -1.08 -23.88
CA LEU A 373 -9.01 -0.85 -25.33
C LEU A 373 -10.09 0.15 -25.77
N PHE A 374 -11.13 0.34 -24.96
CA PHE A 374 -12.18 1.33 -25.17
C PHE A 374 -11.92 2.66 -24.45
N GLY A 375 -10.80 2.80 -23.72
CA GLY A 375 -10.45 4.02 -22.99
C GLY A 375 -11.39 4.35 -21.83
N VAL A 376 -12.07 3.35 -21.27
CA VAL A 376 -13.02 3.54 -20.16
C VAL A 376 -12.52 2.90 -18.87
N GLN A 377 -13.08 3.35 -17.74
CA GLN A 377 -12.79 2.75 -16.43
C GLN A 377 -13.27 1.31 -16.37
N ALA A 378 -12.62 0.51 -15.51
CA ALA A 378 -12.86 -0.92 -15.44
C ALA A 378 -14.34 -1.26 -15.15
N ASP A 379 -15.03 -0.46 -14.34
CA ASP A 379 -16.43 -0.64 -13.94
C ASP A 379 -17.46 0.00 -14.91
N THR A 380 -17.00 0.66 -15.97
CA THR A 380 -17.87 1.32 -16.95
C THR A 380 -18.47 0.30 -17.90
N ARG A 381 -19.80 0.18 -17.96
CA ARG A 381 -20.45 -0.78 -18.89
C ARG A 381 -20.20 -0.46 -20.35
N LEU A 382 -19.89 -1.49 -21.15
CA LEU A 382 -19.77 -1.39 -22.60
C LEU A 382 -21.02 -1.93 -23.31
N ALA A 383 -21.27 -1.41 -24.51
CA ALA A 383 -22.34 -1.90 -25.39
C ALA A 383 -21.95 -3.20 -26.10
N GLY A 384 -22.94 -3.84 -26.75
CA GLY A 384 -22.77 -5.15 -27.41
C GLY A 384 -21.65 -5.20 -28.45
N ASP A 385 -21.37 -4.10 -29.16
CA ASP A 385 -20.31 -4.03 -30.18
C ASP A 385 -18.91 -4.28 -29.60
N ALA A 386 -18.70 -3.98 -28.31
CA ALA A 386 -17.45 -4.30 -27.62
C ALA A 386 -17.19 -5.81 -27.45
N TYR A 387 -18.22 -6.63 -27.67
CA TYR A 387 -18.17 -8.09 -27.59
C TYR A 387 -18.20 -8.77 -28.95
N ALA A 388 -18.15 -8.00 -30.06
CA ALA A 388 -18.05 -8.55 -31.41
C ALA A 388 -16.85 -9.50 -31.56
N PRO A 389 -16.92 -10.53 -32.44
CA PRO A 389 -15.84 -11.51 -32.60
C PRO A 389 -14.46 -10.90 -32.91
N ALA A 390 -14.43 -9.86 -33.74
CA ALA A 390 -13.20 -9.14 -34.09
C ALA A 390 -12.58 -8.44 -32.86
N VAL A 391 -13.40 -7.73 -32.07
CA VAL A 391 -12.96 -7.09 -30.83
C VAL A 391 -12.48 -8.12 -29.81
N SER A 392 -13.22 -9.23 -29.67
CA SER A 392 -12.79 -10.34 -28.83
C SER A 392 -11.44 -10.89 -29.27
N LYS A 393 -11.18 -11.03 -30.58
CA LYS A 393 -9.88 -11.47 -31.08
C LYS A 393 -8.78 -10.49 -30.64
N THR A 394 -8.97 -9.19 -30.83
CA THR A 394 -8.02 -8.15 -30.40
C THR A 394 -7.74 -8.23 -28.90
N VAL A 395 -8.75 -8.39 -28.06
CA VAL A 395 -8.59 -8.53 -26.59
C VAL A 395 -7.69 -9.71 -26.24
N TYR A 396 -7.89 -10.86 -26.86
CA TYR A 396 -7.07 -12.05 -26.61
C TYR A 396 -5.64 -11.89 -27.15
N ASP A 397 -5.47 -11.29 -28.33
CA ASP A 397 -4.15 -11.01 -28.89
C ASP A 397 -3.36 -10.05 -27.99
N THR A 398 -4.01 -8.98 -27.47
CA THR A 398 -3.42 -8.07 -26.49
C THR A 398 -3.03 -8.80 -25.21
N ALA A 399 -3.90 -9.65 -24.67
CA ALA A 399 -3.58 -10.45 -23.48
C ALA A 399 -2.35 -11.35 -23.72
N LEU A 400 -2.24 -11.98 -24.88
CA LEU A 400 -1.08 -12.82 -25.22
C LEU A 400 0.19 -11.99 -25.41
N ALA A 401 0.11 -10.79 -25.99
CA ALA A 401 1.25 -9.90 -26.14
C ALA A 401 1.77 -9.41 -24.78
N CYS A 402 0.88 -9.00 -23.87
CA CYS A 402 1.27 -8.64 -22.50
C CYS A 402 1.87 -9.84 -21.75
N ALA A 403 1.24 -11.01 -21.86
CA ALA A 403 1.74 -12.24 -21.25
C ALA A 403 3.15 -12.59 -21.74
N ASP A 404 3.41 -12.41 -23.04
CA ASP A 404 4.71 -12.67 -23.66
C ASP A 404 5.81 -11.75 -23.11
N VAL A 405 5.51 -10.47 -22.90
CA VAL A 405 6.43 -9.50 -22.28
C VAL A 405 6.74 -9.90 -20.83
N VAL A 406 5.72 -10.19 -20.03
CA VAL A 406 5.87 -10.49 -18.60
C VAL A 406 6.62 -11.81 -18.38
N LEU A 407 6.24 -12.86 -19.11
CA LEU A 407 6.92 -14.16 -19.06
C LEU A 407 8.36 -14.05 -19.58
N GLY A 408 8.58 -13.29 -20.67
CA GLY A 408 9.92 -13.02 -21.20
C GLY A 408 10.82 -12.26 -20.22
N ALA A 409 10.23 -11.44 -19.34
CA ALA A 409 10.96 -10.75 -18.27
C ALA A 409 11.30 -11.68 -17.08
N GLY A 410 10.73 -12.88 -17.02
CA GLY A 410 10.93 -13.86 -15.95
C GLY A 410 9.89 -13.77 -14.82
N HIS A 411 8.73 -13.17 -15.07
CA HIS A 411 7.65 -13.04 -14.07
C HIS A 411 6.42 -13.87 -14.47
N SER A 412 5.65 -14.33 -13.48
CA SER A 412 4.49 -15.20 -13.74
C SER A 412 3.27 -14.44 -14.23
N VAL A 413 2.42 -15.12 -15.00
CA VAL A 413 1.18 -14.58 -15.57
C VAL A 413 0.00 -15.50 -15.24
N LEU A 414 -1.15 -14.88 -14.97
CA LEU A 414 -2.45 -15.53 -14.88
C LEU A 414 -3.38 -14.90 -15.92
N CYS A 415 -3.74 -15.65 -16.96
CA CYS A 415 -4.74 -15.21 -17.95
C CYS A 415 -6.14 -15.62 -17.50
N GLU A 416 -7.07 -14.67 -17.47
CA GLU A 416 -8.46 -14.89 -17.05
C GLU A 416 -9.43 -14.50 -18.17
N ALA A 417 -10.12 -15.49 -18.72
CA ALA A 417 -11.11 -15.28 -19.78
C ALA A 417 -12.13 -16.42 -19.81
N VAL A 418 -13.14 -16.34 -20.68
CA VAL A 418 -14.11 -17.44 -20.80
C VAL A 418 -13.44 -18.72 -21.29
N PHE A 419 -12.52 -18.61 -22.25
CA PHE A 419 -11.76 -19.73 -22.87
C PHE A 419 -12.65 -20.85 -23.45
N ASP A 420 -13.84 -20.49 -23.94
CA ASP A 420 -14.77 -21.35 -24.66
C ASP A 420 -14.29 -21.72 -26.08
N ARG A 421 -13.39 -20.95 -26.69
CA ARG A 421 -12.86 -21.22 -28.04
C ARG A 421 -11.57 -22.04 -28.00
N ALA A 422 -11.53 -23.16 -28.73
CA ALA A 422 -10.35 -24.02 -28.83
C ALA A 422 -9.09 -23.28 -29.33
N ALA A 423 -9.24 -22.38 -30.31
CA ALA A 423 -8.12 -21.58 -30.83
C ALA A 423 -7.49 -20.68 -29.75
N ALA A 424 -8.29 -20.10 -28.85
CA ALA A 424 -7.78 -19.26 -27.76
C ALA A 424 -7.01 -20.09 -26.72
N ARG A 425 -7.49 -21.30 -26.41
CA ARG A 425 -6.80 -22.25 -25.52
C ARG A 425 -5.46 -22.70 -26.11
N ALA A 426 -5.47 -23.08 -27.39
CA ALA A 426 -4.25 -23.46 -28.11
C ALA A 426 -3.22 -22.32 -28.17
N ALA A 427 -3.67 -21.08 -28.34
CA ALA A 427 -2.79 -19.91 -28.41
C ALA A 427 -2.09 -19.61 -27.06
N VAL A 428 -2.81 -19.67 -25.94
CA VAL A 428 -2.22 -19.44 -24.60
C VAL A 428 -1.27 -20.59 -24.21
N GLU A 429 -1.60 -21.82 -24.54
CA GLU A 429 -0.70 -22.96 -24.31
C GLU A 429 0.56 -22.88 -25.19
N ALA A 430 0.41 -22.50 -26.46
CA ALA A 430 1.54 -22.30 -27.35
C ALA A 430 2.49 -21.21 -26.84
N LEU A 431 1.96 -20.16 -26.20
CA LEU A 431 2.79 -19.13 -25.55
C LEU A 431 3.65 -19.71 -24.43
N ALA A 432 3.06 -20.50 -23.53
CA ALA A 432 3.82 -21.16 -22.46
C ALA A 432 4.93 -22.05 -23.02
N ARG A 433 4.63 -22.85 -24.05
CA ARG A 433 5.62 -23.70 -24.74
C ARG A 433 6.75 -22.87 -25.37
N ARG A 434 6.43 -21.79 -26.09
CA ARG A 434 7.45 -20.89 -26.67
C ARG A 434 8.37 -20.26 -25.63
N ARG A 435 7.83 -19.91 -24.46
CA ARG A 435 8.59 -19.32 -23.35
C ARG A 435 9.28 -20.34 -22.46
N GLY A 436 9.06 -21.64 -22.68
CA GLY A 436 9.64 -22.70 -21.86
C GLY A 436 9.17 -22.68 -20.41
N VAL A 437 7.97 -22.17 -20.14
CA VAL A 437 7.39 -22.08 -18.78
C VAL A 437 6.31 -23.14 -18.58
N ALA A 438 6.07 -23.53 -17.32
CA ALA A 438 4.99 -24.43 -16.97
C ALA A 438 3.63 -23.82 -17.33
N PHE A 439 2.79 -24.57 -18.04
CA PHE A 439 1.40 -24.21 -18.33
C PHE A 439 0.45 -24.92 -17.36
N ARG A 440 -0.43 -24.16 -16.73
CA ARG A 440 -1.32 -24.63 -15.66
C ARG A 440 -2.76 -24.18 -15.94
N PRO A 441 -3.52 -24.94 -16.74
CA PRO A 441 -4.90 -24.61 -17.05
C PRO A 441 -5.86 -25.00 -15.92
N LEU A 442 -6.97 -24.26 -15.79
CA LEU A 442 -8.07 -24.57 -14.87
C LEU A 442 -9.40 -24.10 -15.46
N TRP A 443 -10.41 -24.96 -15.44
CA TRP A 443 -11.78 -24.61 -15.84
C TRP A 443 -12.70 -24.53 -14.61
N LEU A 444 -13.30 -23.37 -14.38
CA LEU A 444 -14.25 -23.17 -13.29
C LEU A 444 -15.69 -23.39 -13.76
N GLU A 445 -16.43 -24.19 -12.99
CA GLU A 445 -17.82 -24.54 -13.26
C GLU A 445 -18.73 -24.30 -12.05
N ALA A 446 -20.00 -24.02 -12.34
CA ALA A 446 -21.06 -23.87 -11.35
C ALA A 446 -22.42 -24.14 -12.01
N PRO A 447 -23.45 -24.55 -11.23
CA PRO A 447 -24.80 -24.72 -11.74
C PRO A 447 -25.35 -23.45 -12.40
N ALA A 448 -26.11 -23.59 -13.49
CA ALA A 448 -26.65 -22.47 -14.27
C ALA A 448 -27.37 -21.42 -13.41
N GLY A 449 -28.23 -21.85 -12.49
CA GLY A 449 -28.94 -20.95 -11.56
C GLY A 449 -28.01 -20.18 -10.62
N LEU A 450 -26.82 -20.71 -10.30
CA LEU A 450 -25.82 -19.97 -9.52
C LEU A 450 -25.08 -18.94 -10.40
N LEU A 451 -24.73 -19.30 -11.64
CA LEU A 451 -24.11 -18.38 -12.60
C LEU A 451 -24.99 -17.14 -12.83
N MET A 452 -26.28 -17.36 -13.13
CA MET A 452 -27.25 -16.28 -13.38
C MET A 452 -27.44 -15.38 -12.15
N ARG A 453 -27.59 -15.97 -10.95
CA ARG A 453 -27.69 -15.19 -9.70
C ARG A 453 -26.46 -14.35 -9.42
N ARG A 454 -25.27 -14.92 -9.57
CA ARG A 454 -24.00 -14.21 -9.38
C ARG A 454 -23.85 -13.04 -10.36
N VAL A 455 -24.23 -13.24 -11.62
CA VAL A 455 -24.16 -12.18 -12.62
C VAL A 455 -25.18 -11.07 -12.34
N ALA A 456 -26.42 -11.42 -11.96
CA ALA A 456 -27.46 -10.44 -11.63
C ALA A 456 -27.13 -9.59 -10.39
N ALA A 457 -26.42 -10.15 -9.41
CA ALA A 457 -26.09 -9.48 -8.15
C ALA A 457 -24.89 -8.52 -8.24
N ARG A 458 -24.10 -8.56 -9.33
CA ARG A 458 -22.88 -7.74 -9.48
C ARG A 458 -23.20 -6.26 -9.58
N ARG A 459 -22.37 -5.45 -8.93
CA ARG A 459 -22.36 -3.98 -9.02
C ARG A 459 -20.92 -3.53 -9.18
N ASN A 460 -20.69 -2.53 -10.05
CA ASN A 460 -19.36 -1.97 -10.33
C ASN A 460 -18.29 -3.05 -10.65
N ASP A 461 -18.67 -4.02 -11.48
CA ASP A 461 -17.82 -5.16 -11.85
C ASP A 461 -17.23 -4.96 -13.26
N PRO A 462 -15.98 -5.40 -13.51
CA PRO A 462 -15.39 -5.29 -14.85
C PRO A 462 -16.12 -6.04 -15.97
N SER A 463 -16.87 -7.08 -15.62
CA SER A 463 -17.59 -7.92 -16.56
C SER A 463 -18.98 -7.35 -16.88
N ASP A 464 -19.27 -7.11 -18.17
CA ASP A 464 -20.60 -6.68 -18.64
C ASP A 464 -21.57 -7.85 -18.86
N ALA A 465 -21.20 -9.06 -18.45
CA ALA A 465 -22.07 -10.21 -18.62
C ALA A 465 -23.41 -9.98 -17.91
N THR A 466 -24.51 -10.36 -18.58
CA THR A 466 -25.87 -10.38 -18.03
C THR A 466 -26.37 -11.82 -17.94
N PRO A 467 -27.50 -12.11 -17.27
CA PRO A 467 -28.10 -13.43 -17.29
C PRO A 467 -28.34 -13.96 -18.72
N GLU A 468 -28.67 -13.09 -19.68
CA GLU A 468 -28.83 -13.43 -21.10
C GLU A 468 -27.52 -13.89 -21.73
N VAL A 469 -26.40 -13.24 -21.40
CA VAL A 469 -25.06 -13.68 -21.84
C VAL A 469 -24.73 -15.07 -21.29
N VAL A 470 -25.06 -15.34 -20.02
CA VAL A 470 -24.87 -16.67 -19.41
C VAL A 470 -25.71 -17.72 -20.13
N MET A 471 -26.99 -17.43 -20.42
CA MET A 471 -27.86 -18.34 -21.17
C MET A 471 -27.30 -18.63 -22.57
N ALA A 472 -26.81 -17.60 -23.28
CA ALA A 472 -26.21 -17.78 -24.60
C ALA A 472 -24.95 -18.66 -24.56
N GLN A 473 -24.11 -18.52 -23.53
CA GLN A 473 -22.94 -19.38 -23.32
C GLN A 473 -23.33 -20.83 -23.04
N LEU A 474 -24.35 -21.05 -22.18
CA LEU A 474 -24.83 -22.39 -21.84
C LEU A 474 -25.57 -23.09 -22.99
N ALA A 475 -26.19 -22.32 -23.90
CA ALA A 475 -26.84 -22.85 -25.10
C ALA A 475 -25.85 -23.36 -26.16
N ARG A 476 -24.57 -22.94 -26.09
CA ARG A 476 -23.49 -23.40 -26.98
C ARG A 476 -22.27 -23.83 -26.16
N PRO A 477 -22.39 -24.88 -25.35
CA PRO A 477 -21.36 -25.22 -24.39
C PRO A 477 -20.13 -25.75 -25.11
N ASN A 478 -18.95 -25.19 -24.80
CA ASN A 478 -17.68 -25.68 -25.30
C ASN A 478 -16.57 -25.67 -24.21
N PRO A 479 -16.82 -26.30 -23.04
CA PRO A 479 -15.78 -26.41 -22.03
C PRO A 479 -14.63 -27.28 -22.55
N PRO A 480 -13.36 -26.98 -22.19
CA PRO A 480 -12.24 -27.88 -22.46
C PRO A 480 -12.47 -29.26 -21.83
N HIS A 481 -12.02 -30.29 -22.54
CA HIS A 481 -11.99 -31.67 -22.03
C HIS A 481 -10.65 -32.00 -21.36
N ASP A 482 -9.63 -31.22 -21.68
CA ASP A 482 -8.22 -31.38 -21.34
C ASP A 482 -7.77 -30.50 -20.16
N TRP A 483 -8.64 -29.62 -19.66
CA TRP A 483 -8.35 -28.78 -18.50
C TRP A 483 -8.98 -29.39 -17.24
N PRO A 484 -8.26 -29.43 -16.10
CA PRO A 484 -8.85 -29.76 -14.81
C PRO A 484 -10.08 -28.89 -14.55
N ARG A 485 -11.18 -29.52 -14.10
CA ARG A 485 -12.43 -28.83 -13.81
C ARG A 485 -12.62 -28.69 -12.31
N LEU A 486 -13.07 -27.51 -11.88
CA LEU A 486 -13.29 -27.19 -10.48
C LEU A 486 -14.67 -26.57 -10.27
N CYS A 487 -15.47 -27.22 -9.43
CA CYS A 487 -16.76 -26.71 -8.99
C CYS A 487 -16.59 -25.54 -8.01
N THR A 488 -17.36 -24.48 -8.20
CA THR A 488 -17.27 -23.23 -7.41
C THR A 488 -18.49 -22.98 -6.51
N THR A 489 -19.24 -24.02 -6.16
CA THR A 489 -20.41 -23.93 -5.28
C THR A 489 -20.06 -23.87 -3.79
N GLY A 490 -18.84 -24.22 -3.41
CA GLY A 490 -18.35 -24.21 -2.02
C GLY A 490 -17.98 -22.82 -1.51
N ASP A 491 -17.50 -22.75 -0.26
CA ASP A 491 -16.91 -21.55 0.30
C ASP A 491 -15.65 -21.13 -0.48
N LEU A 492 -15.35 -19.83 -0.47
CA LEU A 492 -14.31 -19.27 -1.32
C LEU A 492 -12.92 -19.80 -0.97
N ASP A 493 -12.61 -19.99 0.31
CA ASP A 493 -11.28 -20.44 0.73
C ASP A 493 -11.02 -21.89 0.30
N THR A 494 -12.01 -22.79 0.44
CA THR A 494 -11.94 -24.16 -0.08
C THR A 494 -11.78 -24.19 -1.60
N VAL A 495 -12.56 -23.38 -2.33
CA VAL A 495 -12.44 -23.29 -3.80
C VAL A 495 -11.05 -22.80 -4.20
N CYS A 496 -10.49 -21.81 -3.51
CA CYS A 496 -9.17 -21.28 -3.84
C CYS A 496 -8.04 -22.24 -3.47
N ALA A 497 -8.15 -22.96 -2.35
CA ALA A 497 -7.21 -24.03 -1.99
C ALA A 497 -7.23 -25.15 -3.03
N ALA A 498 -8.43 -25.58 -3.46
CA ALA A 498 -8.57 -26.58 -4.53
C ALA A 498 -8.01 -26.08 -5.87
N ALA A 499 -8.20 -24.79 -6.19
CA ALA A 499 -7.61 -24.18 -7.39
C ALA A 499 -6.07 -24.16 -7.34
N GLN A 500 -5.48 -23.90 -6.17
CA GLN A 500 -4.02 -23.98 -5.98
C GLN A 500 -3.50 -25.40 -6.20
N ILE A 501 -4.17 -26.40 -5.64
CA ILE A 501 -3.85 -27.82 -5.87
C ILE A 501 -3.94 -28.17 -7.35
N ALA A 502 -5.06 -27.83 -8.00
CA ALA A 502 -5.31 -28.18 -9.39
C ALA A 502 -4.33 -27.52 -10.37
N THR A 503 -3.79 -26.35 -9.98
CA THR A 503 -2.75 -25.66 -10.76
C THR A 503 -1.32 -26.06 -10.36
N GLY A 504 -1.16 -27.06 -9.48
CA GLY A 504 0.16 -27.54 -9.05
C GLY A 504 0.98 -26.47 -8.33
N LEU A 505 0.29 -25.57 -7.62
CA LEU A 505 0.93 -24.60 -6.71
C LEU A 505 1.12 -25.28 -5.37
N GLU A 506 2.31 -25.15 -4.78
CA GLU A 506 2.57 -25.62 -3.43
C GLU A 506 1.59 -24.96 -2.48
N ILE A 507 0.79 -25.77 -1.78
CA ILE A 507 -0.03 -25.25 -0.71
C ILE A 507 0.90 -24.97 0.46
N GLY A 508 1.19 -23.69 0.70
CA GLY A 508 1.67 -23.25 2.01
C GLY A 508 0.55 -23.43 3.02
N ILE A 509 0.27 -24.67 3.44
CA ILE A 509 -0.64 -24.95 4.55
C ILE A 509 0.05 -24.43 5.81
N SER A 510 -0.13 -23.15 6.13
CA SER A 510 -0.02 -22.69 7.50
C SER A 510 -1.39 -22.93 8.14
N LEU A 511 -1.55 -24.10 8.77
CA LEU A 511 -2.63 -24.39 9.72
C LEU A 511 -2.42 -23.64 11.05
N ALA A 512 -1.94 -22.40 11.00
CA ALA A 512 -2.09 -21.50 12.12
C ALA A 512 -3.40 -20.73 11.88
N PRO A 513 -4.42 -20.83 12.74
CA PRO A 513 -5.48 -19.83 12.74
C PRO A 513 -4.81 -18.46 12.87
N PRO A 514 -5.40 -17.37 12.34
CA PRO A 514 -4.94 -16.05 12.73
C PRO A 514 -4.93 -16.04 14.26
N CYS A 515 -3.75 -15.95 14.87
CA CYS A 515 -3.69 -15.62 16.28
C CYS A 515 -4.49 -14.32 16.38
N ALA A 516 -5.67 -14.39 17.00
CA ALA A 516 -6.39 -13.21 17.39
C ALA A 516 -5.36 -12.28 18.03
N PRO A 517 -5.35 -10.97 17.68
CA PRO A 517 -4.46 -10.05 18.37
C PRO A 517 -4.71 -10.27 19.86
N MET A 518 -3.66 -10.70 20.56
CA MET A 518 -3.70 -10.91 21.98
C MET A 518 -4.18 -9.58 22.56
N ARG A 519 -5.47 -9.53 22.96
CA ARG A 519 -6.05 -8.37 23.61
C ARG A 519 -5.31 -8.26 24.93
N ILE A 520 -4.27 -7.45 24.95
CA ILE A 520 -3.76 -6.91 26.19
C ILE A 520 -4.93 -6.08 26.73
N PRO A 521 -5.52 -6.44 27.88
CA PRO A 521 -6.56 -5.60 28.48
C PRO A 521 -5.96 -4.21 28.66
N SER A 522 -6.64 -3.19 28.13
CA SER A 522 -6.37 -1.81 28.48
C SER A 522 -6.57 -1.68 29.99
N ARG A 523 -5.49 -1.80 30.76
CA ARG A 523 -5.48 -1.27 32.11
C ARG A 523 -5.40 0.24 31.96
N ASP A 524 -6.40 0.91 32.51
CA ASP A 524 -6.40 2.34 32.79
C ASP A 524 -5.08 2.70 33.48
N LEU A 525 -4.11 3.19 32.69
CA LEU A 525 -2.94 3.86 33.20
C LEU A 525 -3.35 5.32 33.41
N ALA A 526 -3.88 5.59 34.60
CA ALA A 526 -3.87 6.94 35.15
C ALA A 526 -2.43 7.49 35.07
N PRO A 527 -2.24 8.76 34.71
CA PRO A 527 -0.90 9.33 34.55
C PRO A 527 -0.17 9.33 35.90
N LEU A 528 0.85 8.49 36.02
CA LEU A 528 1.81 8.53 37.12
C LEU A 528 2.67 9.79 36.96
N THR A 529 2.37 10.79 37.78
CA THR A 529 3.23 11.95 38.00
C THR A 529 4.57 11.48 38.58
N CYS A 530 5.67 11.76 37.88
CA CYS A 530 7.02 11.61 38.43
C CYS A 530 7.22 12.59 39.59
N ALA A 531 7.08 12.10 40.82
CA ALA A 531 7.66 12.73 42.00
C ALA A 531 8.32 11.65 42.88
N SER A 532 9.57 11.92 43.24
CA SER A 532 10.42 11.26 44.25
C SER A 532 10.85 9.82 44.01
N ALA A 533 12.13 9.65 43.63
CA ALA A 533 12.93 8.48 43.98
C ALA A 533 14.17 8.95 44.76
N LEU A 534 14.04 8.93 46.09
CA LEU A 534 15.14 8.87 47.05
C LEU A 534 14.78 7.78 48.06
N ALA A 535 15.73 6.86 48.26
CA ALA A 535 15.89 5.92 49.37
C ALA A 535 15.01 4.65 49.46
N GLY A 536 15.70 3.50 49.57
CA GLY A 536 15.48 2.61 50.71
C GLY A 536 14.92 1.22 50.41
N ALA A 537 15.75 0.20 50.64
CA ALA A 537 15.44 -1.23 50.53
C ALA A 537 14.55 -1.77 51.66
N HIS A 538 13.69 -2.76 51.36
CA HIS A 538 13.61 -4.10 51.99
C HIS A 538 12.28 -4.82 51.68
N SER A 539 12.37 -6.15 51.63
CA SER A 539 11.34 -7.15 51.33
C SER A 539 10.79 -7.76 52.65
N PRO A 540 9.91 -8.79 52.67
CA PRO A 540 8.54 -8.92 52.16
C PRO A 540 7.54 -9.40 53.25
N HIS A 541 6.21 -9.37 53.00
CA HIS A 541 5.25 -10.40 53.47
C HIS A 541 3.87 -10.28 52.77
N ARG A 542 3.26 -11.44 52.51
CA ARG A 542 1.91 -11.76 51.98
C ARG A 542 1.02 -12.29 53.14
N PRO A 543 -0.27 -12.68 52.99
CA PRO A 543 -1.34 -12.38 51.99
C PRO A 543 -2.77 -12.21 52.66
N ASP A 544 -3.84 -12.49 51.89
CA ASP A 544 -5.27 -12.74 52.21
C ASP A 544 -6.24 -11.53 52.23
N THR A 545 -7.49 -11.56 51.75
CA THR A 545 -8.42 -12.58 51.17
C THR A 545 -9.64 -11.87 50.53
N ALA A 546 -10.40 -12.59 49.67
CA ALA A 546 -11.89 -12.59 49.47
C ALA A 546 -12.64 -11.24 49.21
N SER A 547 -13.76 -11.11 48.49
CA SER A 547 -14.68 -11.91 47.66
C SER A 547 -15.90 -10.97 47.39
N LYS A 548 -16.70 -11.26 46.34
CA LYS A 548 -18.16 -10.97 46.21
C LYS A 548 -18.60 -9.49 46.03
N THR A 549 -19.64 -9.07 45.28
CA THR A 549 -20.61 -9.61 44.28
C THR A 549 -21.58 -8.45 43.91
N VAL A 550 -22.17 -8.47 42.69
CA VAL A 550 -23.53 -7.97 42.29
C VAL A 550 -23.74 -6.44 42.33
N GLY A 551 -24.44 -5.75 41.42
CA GLY A 551 -25.25 -6.06 40.23
C GLY A 551 -26.19 -4.87 39.91
N LEU A 552 -26.96 -5.00 38.80
CA LEU A 552 -28.19 -4.28 38.39
C LEU A 552 -28.11 -3.04 37.47
N ASP A 553 -28.42 -3.29 36.19
CA ASP A 553 -29.57 -2.82 35.38
C ASP A 553 -30.13 -1.38 35.48
N GLY A 554 -30.40 -0.78 34.31
CA GLY A 554 -31.71 -0.16 34.06
C GLY A 554 -31.81 1.14 33.24
N LEU A 555 -32.29 0.98 31.98
CA LEU A 555 -33.34 1.76 31.30
C LEU A 555 -33.12 3.11 30.55
N VAL A 556 -33.22 3.03 29.21
CA VAL A 556 -34.17 3.64 28.24
C VAL A 556 -34.70 5.10 28.43
N ARG A 557 -34.46 6.00 27.45
CA ARG A 557 -35.45 6.61 26.50
C ARG A 557 -34.93 7.90 25.81
N ALA A 558 -35.24 8.00 24.51
CA ALA A 558 -35.16 9.20 23.66
C ALA A 558 -36.45 10.06 23.76
N PRO A 559 -36.47 11.28 23.17
CA PRO A 559 -37.42 11.55 22.09
C PRO A 559 -36.93 12.45 20.93
N ALA A 560 -37.84 12.62 19.95
CA ALA A 560 -37.77 13.07 18.57
C ALA A 560 -37.67 14.59 18.26
N GLY A 561 -37.13 14.90 17.04
CA GLY A 561 -37.62 15.87 16.03
C GLY A 561 -37.40 17.39 16.25
N PRO A 562 -37.45 18.27 15.22
CA PRO A 562 -38.18 18.10 13.94
C PRO A 562 -37.49 18.59 12.63
N THR A 563 -38.24 18.38 11.53
CA THR A 563 -38.07 18.57 10.07
C THR A 563 -38.11 20.03 9.56
N ILE A 564 -37.36 20.36 8.49
CA ILE A 564 -37.70 21.43 7.49
C ILE A 564 -37.25 21.00 6.06
N LEU A 565 -38.10 21.28 5.06
CA LEU A 565 -38.02 21.20 3.58
C LEU A 565 -38.53 22.57 3.03
N PRO A 566 -38.52 22.97 1.71
CA PRO A 566 -37.89 22.43 0.48
C PRO A 566 -37.39 23.48 -0.61
N LEU A 567 -36.86 22.97 -1.76
CA LEU A 567 -36.83 23.47 -3.19
C LEU A 567 -35.89 24.63 -3.67
N PRO A 568 -35.56 24.80 -4.99
CA PRO A 568 -35.73 23.96 -6.21
C PRO A 568 -34.51 23.85 -7.20
N ASP A 569 -34.68 23.05 -8.28
CA ASP A 569 -33.87 22.87 -9.53
C ASP A 569 -33.66 24.17 -10.36
N GLU A 570 -32.78 24.38 -11.37
CA GLU A 570 -32.24 23.68 -12.56
C GLU A 570 -31.12 24.62 -13.21
N PRO A 571 -30.58 24.50 -14.46
CA PRO A 571 -29.88 23.39 -15.15
C PRO A 571 -28.55 23.80 -15.89
N GLY A 572 -27.77 22.78 -16.29
CA GLY A 572 -27.03 22.64 -17.57
C GLY A 572 -26.07 23.72 -18.13
N ARG A 573 -24.77 23.36 -18.28
CA ARG A 573 -23.92 23.87 -19.38
C ARG A 573 -22.89 22.84 -19.87
N ARG A 574 -23.05 22.44 -21.13
CA ARG A 574 -22.10 21.65 -21.94
C ARG A 574 -20.91 22.53 -22.35
N LEU A 575 -19.69 22.01 -22.31
CA LEU A 575 -18.53 22.59 -22.97
C LEU A 575 -17.89 21.55 -23.90
N ARG A 576 -17.83 21.91 -25.18
CA ARG A 576 -17.15 21.19 -26.28
C ARG A 576 -15.65 21.46 -26.19
N LEU A 577 -14.84 20.44 -26.47
CA LEU A 577 -13.41 20.56 -26.75
C LEU A 577 -13.18 20.73 -28.26
N PRO A 578 -12.20 21.54 -28.71
CA PRO A 578 -11.78 21.60 -30.10
C PRO A 578 -10.64 20.61 -30.43
N HIS A 579 -10.68 20.19 -31.70
CA HIS A 579 -9.86 19.31 -32.53
C HIS A 579 -8.42 18.99 -32.18
#